data_AF-U2EBQ3-F1
#
_entry.id   AF-U2EBQ3-F1
#
_cell.length_a   1.000
_cell.length_b   1.000
_cell.length_c   1.000
_cell.angle_alpha   90.00
_cell.angle_beta   90.00
_cell.angle_gamma   90.00
#
_symmetry.space_group_name_H-M   'P 1'
#
loop_
_entity.id
_entity.type
_entity.pdbx_description
1 polymer ?
#
loop_
_entity_poly.entity_id
_entity_poly.type
_entity_poly.pdbx_seq_one_letter_code
_entity_poly.pdbx_strand_id
1 'polypeptide(L)' 'MDNNTDNKLLKNILKSVLYTALIWVISMYGIYSIANLAFPNMSGEQSNTWIVLSLCIGIIFTIFYCTFTIIDEIKNIK' A
#
# COMPACT_ATOMS: atom_id res chain seq x y z
N MET A 1 16.96 28.95 9.18
CA MET A 1 16.32 27.67 8.81
C MET A 1 14.85 27.82 9.10
N ASP A 2 14.03 27.78 8.04
CA ASP A 2 12.62 28.17 8.06
C ASP A 2 11.75 27.02 8.62
N ASN A 3 11.27 27.18 9.85
CA ASN A 3 10.39 26.26 10.58
C ASN A 3 9.10 25.88 9.84
N ASN A 4 8.70 26.63 8.81
CA ASN A 4 7.48 26.38 8.04
C ASN A 4 7.69 25.28 6.98
N THR A 5 8.88 25.22 6.38
CA THR A 5 9.22 24.23 5.36
C THR A 5 9.37 22.83 5.96
N ASP A 6 10.01 22.72 7.12
CA ASP A 6 10.19 21.44 7.83
C ASP A 6 8.84 20.83 8.24
N ASN A 7 7.90 21.64 8.75
CA ASN A 7 6.56 21.17 9.11
C ASN A 7 5.74 20.69 7.90
N LYS A 8 5.93 21.32 6.73
CA LYS A 8 5.22 20.95 5.50
C LYS A 8 5.73 19.61 4.95
N LEU A 9 7.05 19.39 4.96
CA LEU A 9 7.66 18.12 4.57
C LEU A 9 7.24 16.98 5.50
N LEU A 10 7.29 17.20 6.81
CA LEU A 10 6.88 16.20 7.81
C LEU A 10 5.41 15.80 7.65
N LYS A 11 4.52 16.76 7.38
CA LYS A 11 3.11 16.48 7.09
C LYS A 11 2.93 15.63 5.84
N ASN A 12 3.68 15.91 4.77
CA ASN A 12 3.57 15.15 3.52
C ASN A 12 4.09 13.71 3.70
N ILE A 13 5.22 13.54 4.38
CA ILE A 13 5.77 12.21 4.71
C ILE A 13 4.78 11.43 5.57
N LEU A 14 4.25 12.05 6.63
CA LEU A 14 3.27 11.42 7.51
C LEU A 14 2.02 11.00 6.74
N LYS A 15 1.55 11.85 5.82
CA LYS A 15 0.39 11.55 4.97
C LYS A 15 0.67 10.37 4.05
N SER A 16 1.84 10.34 3.42
CA SER A 16 2.28 9.23 2.56
C SER A 16 2.37 7.92 3.35
N VAL A 17 3.03 7.93 4.50
CA VAL A 17 3.12 6.76 5.40
C VAL A 17 1.73 6.29 5.83
N LEU A 18 0.82 7.22 6.16
CA LEU A 18 -0.54 6.89 6.54
C LEU A 18 -1.31 6.24 5.38
N TYR A 19 -1.18 6.76 4.15
CA TYR A 19 -1.79 6.17 2.96
C TYR A 19 -1.22 4.79 2.67
N THR A 20 0.10 4.61 2.74
CA THR A 20 0.75 3.31 2.55
C THR A 20 0.28 2.29 3.59
N ALA A 21 0.20 2.69 4.86
CA ALA A 21 -0.29 1.83 5.93
C ALA A 21 -1.77 1.45 5.73
N LEU A 22 -2.62 2.42 5.33
CA LEU A 22 -4.03 2.18 5.03
C LEU A 22 -4.21 1.20 3.87
N ILE A 23 -3.50 1.42 2.77
CA ILE A 23 -3.53 0.53 1.60
C ILE A 23 -3.07 -0.87 2.00
N TRP A 24 -1.99 -0.97 2.77
CA TRP A 24 -1.46 -2.26 3.22
C TRP A 24 -2.47 -3.04 4.09
N VAL A 25 -3.12 -2.37 5.05
CA VAL A 25 -4.15 -2.97 5.90
C VAL A 25 -5.36 -3.40 5.07
N ILE A 26 -5.83 -2.55 4.15
CA ILE A 26 -6.96 -2.86 3.27
C ILE A 26 -6.63 -4.05 2.37
N SER A 27 -5.43 -4.11 1.81
CA SER A 27 -5.01 -5.23 0.97
C SER A 27 -4.93 -6.53 1.77
N MET A 28 -4.33 -6.52 2.97
CA MET A 28 -4.25 -7.72 3.82
C MET A 28 -5.64 -8.23 4.22
N TYR A 29 -6.49 -7.36 4.76
CA TYR A 29 -7.84 -7.75 5.20
C TYR A 29 -8.76 -8.09 4.03
N GLY A 30 -8.69 -7.32 2.95
CA GLY A 30 -9.49 -7.55 1.75
C GLY A 30 -9.17 -8.89 1.11
N ILE A 31 -7.89 -9.20 0.92
CA ILE A 31 -7.46 -10.45 0.30
C ILE A 31 -7.76 -11.64 1.24
N TYR A 32 -7.55 -11.49 2.55
CA TYR A 32 -7.93 -12.50 3.52
C TYR A 32 -9.44 -12.79 3.50
N SER A 33 -10.27 -11.74 3.48
CA SER A 33 -11.73 -11.90 3.46
C SER A 33 -12.23 -12.53 2.17
N ILE A 34 -11.66 -12.14 1.02
CA ILE A 34 -11.99 -12.73 -0.29
C ILE A 34 -11.56 -14.19 -0.33
N ALA A 35 -10.37 -14.52 0.18
CA ALA A 35 -9.88 -15.89 0.26
C ALA A 35 -10.78 -16.77 1.13
N ASN A 36 -11.21 -16.28 2.29
CA ASN A 36 -12.08 -17.01 3.21
C ASN A 36 -13.51 -17.20 2.65
N LEU A 37 -14.03 -16.22 1.89
CA LEU A 37 -15.30 -16.33 1.16
C LEU A 37 -15.23 -17.33 0.01
N ALA A 38 -14.12 -17.32 -0.75
CA ALA A 38 -13.96 -18.19 -1.91
C ALA A 38 -13.66 -19.65 -1.52
N PHE A 39 -12.97 -19.87 -0.40
CA PHE A 39 -12.55 -21.20 0.05
C PHE A 39 -12.69 -21.33 1.58
N PRO A 40 -13.90 -21.63 2.09
CA PRO A 40 -14.15 -21.74 3.53
C PRO A 40 -13.40 -22.91 4.21
N ASN A 41 -12.82 -23.84 3.43
CA ASN A 41 -12.05 -25.00 3.91
C ASN A 41 -10.67 -25.08 3.21
N MET A 42 -9.90 -23.99 3.22
CA MET A 42 -8.54 -24.00 2.66
C MET A 42 -7.65 -25.03 3.38
N SER A 43 -7.03 -25.92 2.61
CA SER A 43 -5.87 -26.68 3.09
C SER A 43 -4.68 -25.74 3.32
N GLY A 44 -3.78 -26.10 4.24
CA GLY A 44 -2.60 -25.29 4.56
C GLY A 44 -1.72 -24.95 3.35
N GLU A 45 -1.73 -25.79 2.32
CA GLU A 45 -1.02 -25.57 1.07
C GLU A 45 -1.65 -24.44 0.23
N GLN A 46 -2.98 -24.39 0.14
CA GLN A 46 -3.67 -23.30 -0.55
C GLN A 46 -3.46 -21.97 0.19
N SER A 47 -3.52 -21.99 1.52
CA SER A 47 -3.29 -20.78 2.34
C SER A 47 -1.93 -20.12 2.03
N ASN A 48 -0.88 -20.92 1.86
CA ASN A 48 0.45 -20.42 1.49
C ASN A 48 0.47 -19.76 0.09
N THR A 49 -0.20 -20.35 -0.90
CA THR A 49 -0.28 -19.76 -2.25
C THR A 49 -1.01 -18.41 -2.23
N TRP A 50 -2.07 -18.27 -1.44
CA TRP A 50 -2.82 -17.02 -1.32
C TRP A 50 -2.05 -15.90 -0.62
N ILE A 51 -1.26 -16.24 0.40
CA ILE A 51 -0.34 -15.29 1.05
C ILE A 51 0.69 -14.75 0.05
N VAL A 52 1.28 -15.62 -0.77
CA VAL A 52 2.23 -15.21 -1.81
C VAL A 52 1.56 -14.32 -2.84
N LEU A 53 0.35 -14.67 -3.29
CA LEU A 53 -0.42 -13.85 -4.23
C LEU A 53 -0.75 -12.47 -3.66
N SER A 54 -1.13 -12.42 -2.38
CA SER A 54 -1.40 -11.18 -1.65
C SER A 54 -0.18 -10.27 -1.59
N LEU A 55 0.98 -10.86 -1.29
CA LEU A 55 2.26 -10.15 -1.24
C LEU A 55 2.64 -9.58 -2.60
N CYS A 56 2.49 -10.35 -3.67
CA CYS A 56 2.73 -9.90 -5.04
C CYS A 56 1.81 -8.72 -5.44
N ILE A 57 0.51 -8.81 -5.14
CA ILE A 57 -0.45 -7.73 -5.43
C ILE A 57 -0.09 -6.46 -4.64
N GLY A 58 0.27 -6.61 -3.37
CA GLY A 58 0.70 -5.49 -2.52
C GLY A 58 1.96 -4.78 -3.05
N ILE A 59 2.95 -5.53 -3.51
CA ILE A 59 4.17 -4.97 -4.11
C ILE A 59 3.83 -4.20 -5.40
N ILE A 60 3.00 -4.76 -6.28
CA ILE A 60 2.59 -4.10 -7.52
C ILE A 60 1.85 -2.78 -7.20
N PHE A 61 0.88 -2.80 -6.29
CA PHE A 61 0.16 -1.59 -5.86
C PHE A 61 1.10 -0.53 -5.29
N THR A 62 2.08 -0.96 -4.49
CA THR A 62 3.08 -0.05 -3.90
C THR A 62 3.93 0.61 -4.98
N ILE A 63 4.40 -0.15 -5.97
CA ILE A 63 5.17 0.40 -7.11
C ILE A 63 4.35 1.42 -7.89
N PHE A 64 3.08 1.12 -8.19
CA PHE A 64 2.19 2.06 -8.86
C PHE A 64 1.97 3.33 -8.03
N TYR A 65 1.72 3.20 -6.73
CA TYR A 65 1.52 4.35 -5.84
C TYR A 65 2.77 5.24 -5.76
N CYS A 66 3.95 4.65 -5.58
CA CYS A 66 5.22 5.38 -5.63
C CYS A 66 5.42 6.08 -6.98
N THR A 67 5.12 5.39 -8.08
CA THR A 67 5.24 5.95 -9.43
C THR A 67 4.31 7.16 -9.62
N PHE A 68 3.04 7.05 -9.23
CA PHE A 68 2.11 8.18 -9.28
C PHE A 68 2.55 9.35 -8.42
N THR A 69 3.05 9.07 -7.22
CA THR A 69 3.57 10.12 -6.31
C THR A 69 4.74 10.86 -6.95
N ILE A 70 5.73 10.14 -7.50
CA ILE A 70 6.88 10.74 -8.19
C ILE A 70 6.43 11.57 -9.40
N ILE A 71 5.49 11.05 -10.19
CA ILE A 71 4.95 11.77 -11.36
C ILE A 71 4.22 13.05 -10.93
N ASP A 72 3.44 13.01 -9.85
CA ASP A 72 2.72 14.17 -9.31
C ASP A 72 3.70 15.24 -8.80
N GLU A 73 4.76 14.82 -8.12
CA GLU A 73 5.83 15.71 -7.66
C GLU A 73 6.54 16.39 -8.84
N ILE A 74 6.89 15.63 -9.90
CA ILE A 74 7.51 16.17 -11.13
C ILE A 74 6.56 17.16 -11.82
N LYS A 75 5.26 16.88 -11.85
CA LYS A 75 4.26 17.78 -12.45
C LYS A 75 4.12 19.10 -11.72
N ASN A 76 4.26 19.11 -10.38
CA ASN A 76 4.19 20.31 -9.55
C ASN A 76 5.45 21.19 -9.61
N ILE A 77 6.57 20.69 -10.15
CA ILE A 77 7.82 21.44 -10.31
C ILE A 77 7.82 22.31 -11.59
N LYS A 78 6.91 22.06 -12.54
CA LYS A 78 6.79 22.80 -13.81
C LYS A 78 5.71 23.87 -13.74
#